data_AF-A0A1B2EIM3-F1
#
_entry.id   AF-A0A1B2EIM3-F1
#
_cell.length_a   1.000
_cell.length_b   1.000
_cell.length_c   1.000
_cell.angle_alpha   90.00
_cell.angle_beta   90.00
_cell.angle_gamma   90.00
#
_symmetry.space_group_name_H-M   'P 1'
#
loop_
_entity.id
_entity.type
_entity.pdbx_description
1 polymer ?
#
loop_
_entity_poly.entity_id
_entity_poly.type
_entity_poly.pdbx_seq_one_letter_code
_entity_poly.pdbx_strand_id
1 'polypeptide(L)'
;MLGIQDSLEKQGSTQVHAEAADALRRVLIGRTIADVERHLILDTLAFCFGNRTHAARILGISIRTLRNKLNEYMEAGIAVPEPGQKPAAA
;
A
#
# COMPACT_ATOMS: atom_id res chain seq x y z
N MET A 1 -16.04 -31.35 29.15
CA MET A 1 -16.68 -30.01 29.26
C MET A 1 -15.60 -28.94 29.07
N LEU A 2 -15.09 -28.73 27.84
CA LEU A 2 -14.05 -27.72 27.50
C LEU A 2 -13.84 -27.64 25.97
N GLY A 3 -14.93 -27.60 25.20
CA GLY A 3 -14.89 -27.58 23.72
C GLY A 3 -15.50 -26.34 23.07
N ILE A 4 -16.01 -25.39 23.87
CA ILE A 4 -16.85 -24.27 23.38
C ILE A 4 -16.04 -22.97 23.28
N GLN A 5 -14.92 -22.85 24.00
CA GLN A 5 -14.11 -21.62 24.04
C GLN A 5 -13.37 -21.32 22.72
N ASP A 6 -12.83 -22.31 22.00
CA ASP A 6 -12.04 -22.09 20.76
C ASP A 6 -12.89 -21.54 19.59
N SER A 7 -14.19 -21.84 19.56
CA SER A 7 -15.10 -21.45 18.47
C SER A 7 -15.53 -19.98 18.52
N LEU A 8 -15.56 -19.37 19.71
CA LEU A 8 -15.95 -17.96 19.88
C LEU A 8 -14.81 -16.99 19.52
N GLU A 9 -13.54 -17.36 19.79
CA GLU A 9 -12.37 -16.53 19.44
C GLU A 9 -12.11 -16.50 17.91
N LYS A 10 -12.34 -17.62 17.21
CA LYS A 10 -12.27 -17.67 15.72
C LYS A 10 -13.35 -16.83 15.04
N GLN A 11 -14.55 -16.76 15.61
CA GLN A 11 -15.65 -15.95 15.08
C GLN A 11 -15.36 -14.45 15.18
N GLY A 12 -14.82 -13.99 16.31
CA GLY A 12 -14.45 -12.57 16.49
C GLY A 12 -13.35 -12.11 15.52
N SER A 13 -12.29 -12.90 15.34
CA SER A 13 -11.18 -12.54 14.44
C SER A 13 -11.61 -12.48 12.96
N THR A 14 -12.41 -13.45 12.50
CA THR A 14 -12.90 -13.49 11.12
C THR A 14 -13.81 -12.31 10.80
N GLN A 15 -14.65 -11.89 11.77
CA GLN A 15 -15.56 -10.78 11.61
C GLN A 15 -14.81 -9.43 11.50
N VAL A 16 -13.78 -9.21 12.33
CA VAL A 16 -12.97 -7.98 12.28
C VAL A 16 -12.23 -7.83 10.95
N HIS A 17 -11.70 -8.93 10.40
CA HIS A 17 -11.05 -8.90 9.09
C HIS A 17 -12.03 -8.56 7.95
N ALA A 18 -13.25 -9.08 7.99
CA ALA A 18 -14.28 -8.80 6.99
C ALA A 18 -14.70 -7.32 7.02
N GLU A 19 -14.94 -6.76 8.21
CA GLU A 19 -15.32 -5.35 8.38
C GLU A 19 -14.20 -4.40 7.91
N ALA A 20 -12.94 -4.71 8.21
CA ALA A 20 -11.79 -3.94 7.73
C ALA A 20 -11.65 -3.97 6.20
N ALA A 21 -11.87 -5.13 5.58
CA ALA A 21 -11.84 -5.27 4.13
C ALA A 21 -12.95 -4.46 3.45
N ASP A 22 -14.16 -4.48 4.00
CA ASP A 22 -15.28 -3.68 3.49
C ASP A 22 -15.06 -2.18 3.68
N ALA A 23 -14.45 -1.75 4.78
CA ALA A 23 -14.05 -0.37 4.99
C ALA A 23 -13.04 0.08 3.92
N LEU A 24 -12.01 -0.72 3.62
CA LEU A 24 -11.04 -0.42 2.57
C LEU A 24 -11.71 -0.31 1.20
N ARG A 25 -12.61 -1.25 0.86
CA ARG A 25 -13.36 -1.21 -0.40
C ARG A 25 -14.14 0.10 -0.56
N ARG A 26 -14.81 0.56 0.50
CA ARG A 26 -15.56 1.82 0.49
C ARG A 26 -14.66 3.04 0.24
N VAL A 27 -13.42 3.03 0.73
CA VAL A 27 -12.43 4.12 0.50
C VAL A 27 -11.92 4.14 -0.94
N LEU A 28 -11.88 2.98 -1.61
CA LEU A 28 -11.38 2.86 -2.99
C LEU A 28 -12.44 3.20 -4.05
N ILE A 29 -13.73 2.99 -3.76
CA ILE A 29 -14.83 3.29 -4.70
C ILE A 29 -14.86 4.80 -5.01
N GLY A 30 -14.92 5.13 -6.30
CA GLY A 30 -14.94 6.52 -6.79
C GLY A 30 -13.55 7.14 -7.04
N ARG A 31 -12.47 6.44 -6.69
CA ARG A 31 -11.10 6.83 -7.08
C ARG A 31 -10.73 6.25 -8.44
N THR A 32 -9.90 6.96 -9.18
CA THR A 32 -9.32 6.42 -10.41
C THR A 32 -8.26 5.38 -10.07
N ILE A 33 -8.04 4.42 -10.99
CA ILE A 33 -6.93 3.47 -10.85
C ILE A 33 -5.60 4.20 -10.75
N ALA A 34 -5.42 5.28 -11.51
CA ALA A 34 -4.19 6.08 -11.50
C ALA A 34 -3.91 6.72 -10.13
N ASP A 35 -4.95 7.20 -9.42
CA ASP A 35 -4.78 7.77 -8.08
C ASP A 35 -4.44 6.70 -7.04
N VAL A 36 -5.14 5.56 -7.08
CA VAL A 36 -4.89 4.43 -6.17
C VAL A 36 -3.48 3.87 -6.40
N GLU A 37 -3.11 3.65 -7.67
CA GLU A 37 -1.78 3.19 -8.07
C GLU A 37 -0.69 4.16 -7.57
N ARG A 38 -0.86 5.46 -7.79
CA ARG A 38 0.10 6.49 -7.36
C ARG A 38 0.34 6.44 -5.85
N HIS A 39 -0.73 6.46 -5.07
CA HIS A 39 -0.61 6.45 -3.61
C HIS A 39 0.08 5.16 -3.14
N LEU A 40 -0.34 4.01 -3.67
CA LEU A 40 0.26 2.73 -3.33
C LEU A 40 1.75 2.67 -3.67
N ILE A 41 2.15 3.21 -4.83
CA ILE A 41 3.56 3.27 -5.25
C ILE A 41 4.38 4.16 -4.30
N LEU A 42 3.90 5.37 -4.01
CA LEU A 42 4.62 6.33 -3.17
C LEU A 42 4.74 5.85 -1.73
N ASP A 43 3.67 5.32 -1.15
CA ASP A 43 3.66 4.79 0.22
C ASP A 43 4.61 3.59 0.34
N THR A 44 4.60 2.69 -0.64
CA THR A 44 5.53 1.55 -0.67
C THR A 44 6.97 2.03 -0.82
N LEU A 45 7.22 3.04 -1.64
CA LEU A 45 8.56 3.61 -1.82
C LEU A 45 9.06 4.28 -0.54
N ALA A 46 8.21 5.01 0.17
CA ALA A 46 8.51 5.61 1.46
C ALA A 46 8.80 4.54 2.53
N PHE A 47 7.99 3.47 2.58
CA PHE A 47 8.23 2.30 3.43
C PHE A 47 9.59 1.65 3.15
N CYS A 48 10.04 1.69 1.89
CA CYS A 48 11.35 1.19 1.46
C CYS A 48 12.48 2.22 1.55
N PHE A 49 12.27 3.38 2.19
CA PHE A 49 13.25 4.47 2.29
C PHE A 49 13.82 4.92 0.93
N GLY A 50 12.97 4.97 -0.09
CA GLY A 50 13.38 5.33 -1.46
C GLY A 50 14.07 4.20 -2.24
N ASN A 51 14.16 2.97 -1.69
CA ASN A 51 14.75 1.84 -2.39
C ASN A 51 13.80 1.30 -3.48
N ARG A 52 13.99 1.80 -4.70
CA ARG A 52 13.18 1.47 -5.88
C ARG A 52 13.19 -0.02 -6.22
N THR A 53 14.32 -0.71 -6.07
CA THR A 53 14.41 -2.16 -6.34
C THR A 53 13.56 -2.97 -5.37
N HIS A 54 13.61 -2.61 -4.07
CA HIS A 54 12.81 -3.30 -3.07
C HIS A 54 11.31 -3.00 -3.22
N ALA A 55 10.96 -1.74 -3.47
CA ALA A 55 9.57 -1.33 -3.69
C ALA A 55 8.96 -2.04 -4.91
N ALA A 56 9.67 -2.11 -6.04
CA ALA A 56 9.20 -2.81 -7.24
C ALA A 56 8.90 -4.30 -6.97
N ARG A 57 9.74 -4.96 -6.15
CA ARG A 57 9.54 -6.36 -5.75
C ARG A 57 8.30 -6.53 -4.88
N ILE A 58 8.03 -5.62 -3.94
CA ILE A 58 6.82 -5.66 -3.09
C ILE A 58 5.56 -5.45 -3.94
N LEU A 59 5.60 -4.48 -4.86
CA LEU A 59 4.49 -4.15 -5.74
C LEU A 59 4.25 -5.20 -6.84
N GLY A 60 5.20 -6.11 -7.06
CA GLY A 60 5.09 -7.14 -8.09
C GLY A 60 5.22 -6.61 -9.53
N ILE A 61 5.90 -5.47 -9.72
CA ILE A 61 6.15 -4.88 -11.04
C ILE A 61 7.64 -4.85 -11.37
N SER A 62 7.97 -4.70 -12.66
CA SER A 62 9.37 -4.54 -13.05
C SER A 62 9.95 -3.22 -12.53
N ILE A 63 11.26 -3.21 -12.22
CA ILE A 63 11.96 -1.97 -11.85
C ILE A 63 11.86 -0.90 -12.94
N ARG A 64 11.75 -1.29 -14.22
CA ARG A 64 11.52 -0.38 -15.34
C ARG A 64 10.16 0.30 -15.23
N THR A 65 9.10 -0.47 -14.99
CA THR A 65 7.74 0.04 -14.80
C THR A 65 7.70 1.02 -13.64
N LEU A 66 8.30 0.69 -12.51
CA LEU A 66 8.36 1.59 -11.36
C LEU A 66 9.08 2.90 -11.73
N ARG A 67 10.25 2.83 -12.37
CA ARG A 67 10.99 4.04 -12.78
C ARG A 67 10.21 4.92 -13.74
N ASN A 68 9.50 4.32 -14.70
CA ASN A 68 8.64 5.06 -15.62
C ASN A 68 7.54 5.80 -14.86
N LYS A 69 6.84 5.13 -13.94
CA LYS A 69 5.81 5.76 -13.10
C LYS A 69 6.35 6.89 -12.25
N LEU A 70 7.53 6.71 -11.63
CA LEU A 70 8.15 7.78 -10.85
C LEU A 70 8.52 8.99 -11.73
N ASN A 71 8.99 8.77 -12.95
CA ASN A 71 9.26 9.86 -13.89
C ASN A 71 7.97 10.60 -14.28
N GLU A 72 6.89 9.88 -14.61
CA GLU A 72 5.57 10.46 -14.88
C GLU A 72 5.08 11.33 -13.71
N TYR A 73 5.31 10.88 -12.47
CA TYR A 73 4.94 11.64 -11.27
C TYR A 73 5.78 12.90 -11.10
N MET A 74 7.10 12.83 -11.31
CA MET A 74 7.98 14.00 -11.27
C MET A 74 7.61 15.03 -12.35
N GLU A 75 7.30 14.57 -13.56
CA GLU A 75 6.83 15.42 -14.67
C GLU A 75 5.49 16.10 -14.37
N ALA A 76 4.61 15.40 -13.65
CA ALA A 76 3.35 15.95 -13.15
C ALA A 76 3.51 16.86 -11.90
N GLY A 77 4.74 17.11 -11.44
CA GLY A 77 5.03 17.95 -10.28
C GLY A 77 4.72 17.29 -8.92
N ILE A 78 4.56 15.96 -8.90
CA ILE A 78 4.30 15.20 -7.67
C ILE A 78 5.64 14.90 -7.00
N ALA A 79 5.72 15.15 -5.68
CA ALA A 79 6.91 14.86 -4.90
C ALA A 79 7.16 13.34 -4.82
N VAL A 80 8.34 12.90 -5.27
CA VAL A 80 8.78 11.52 -5.19
C VAL A 80 9.87 11.39 -4.10
N PRO A 81 9.76 10.40 -3.19
CA PRO A 81 10.82 10.12 -2.22
C PRO A 81 12.15 9.76 -2.90
N GLU A 82 13.20 10.50 -2.58
CA GLU A 82 14.54 10.24 -3.10
C GLU A 82 15.20 9.03 -2.41
N PRO A 83 16.08 8.29 -3.11
CA PRO A 83 16.81 7.16 -2.53
C PRO A 83 17.65 7.62 -1.33
N GLY A 84 17.46 6.98 -0.17
CA GLY A 84 18.24 7.28 1.03
C GLY A 84 17.72 8.46 1.86
N GLN A 85 16.62 9.10 1.45
CA GLN A 85 15.97 10.13 2.24
C GLN A 85 14.97 9.46 3.19
N LYS A 86 15.18 9.62 4.50
CA LYS A 86 14.14 9.27 5.49
C LYS A 86 12.91 10.14 5.19
N PRO A 87 11.67 9.61 5.28
CA PRO A 87 10.50 10.47 5.17
C PRO A 87 10.66 11.60 6.19
N ALA A 88 10.61 12.84 5.71
CA ALA A 88 10.55 13.99 6.59
C ALA A 88 9.30 13.78 7.45
N ALA A 89 9.50 13.49 8.73
CA ALA A 89 8.41 13.33 9.68
C ALA A 89 7.56 14.61 9.61
N ALA A 90 6.32 14.45 9.16
CA ALA A 90 5.28 15.47 9.22
C ALA A 90 4.39 15.17 10.43
#